data_AF-A0A2V9GQD6-F1
#
_entry.id   AF-A0A2V9GQD6-F1
#
_cell.length_a   1.000
_cell.length_b   1.000
_cell.length_c   1.000
_cell.angle_alpha   90.00
_cell.angle_beta   90.00
_cell.angle_gamma   90.00
#
_symmetry.space_group_name_H-M   'P 1'
#
loop_
_entity.id
_entity.type
_entity.pdbx_description
1 polymer ?
#
loop_
_entity_poly.entity_id
_entity_poly.type
_entity_poly.pdbx_seq_one_letter_code
_entity_poly.pdbx_strand_id
1 'polypeptide(L)'
;MFASTSFWLAQGSSRDLINTDELAKLQVTQTVIQDERRRRTRWFDGRFFAAKDQIREQDYILTRFADLGRAGGTGVISGLLVSHTAQATVRIDMGQGVTPSGEQVLLPTSVTIDLTQIANFQQLDAAFGLSRLPSEPTINRSGLFILGLRPVEYTGNPIASYPTSVNGTRGVQDGDIIEAAAIILVPYPDEGATTEILQRRSRVARRIFVENAALGVPENVLPLAMIAMDRGVIQWLDVFLVRREVGMEHGSILGLGFAPRALREAHVLQYLSQLSEVITERNNSNRGQSFSASDYFEVLPPAGMLPSATIHSADFSQLFFPSQIQCDLSIIPDDELSPLIEGSLLLSPVNLTFPGDELESSSILILVPVPRAQIPSFKAKLTTLVNPLRSAAPGMVFQRKPIESLTALTALRLPPPVLNVVSPIDSVWKQALSTNPLLWYVCRRNLQIRKDVIGKRVTADAVTSLFNLTDALAKSTPQLTDRFTALRQNPKATSDGIASMTGLLTGTVFVGSSTNSRMFLRGAIKEFEQLATLDLSGANSIARRFGDPNLGQGLTRVQALVPDLIATPATILTVAESGAMPELDLLGQKLSDADLKTLGTQVVTIAKSGAADAPAQIAKLLRAGPEVANLELTS
;
A
#
# COMPACT_ATOMS: atom_id res chain seq x y z
N MET A 1 -62.04 20.24 27.36
CA MET A 1 -62.12 18.75 27.39
C MET A 1 -61.46 18.24 26.12
N PHE A 2 -60.63 17.22 26.29
CA PHE A 2 -59.50 16.79 25.46
C PHE A 2 -59.70 16.81 23.94
N ALA A 3 -58.75 17.44 23.25
CA ALA A 3 -58.52 17.26 21.82
C ALA A 3 -58.17 15.78 21.57
N SER A 4 -58.94 15.11 20.71
CA SER A 4 -58.71 13.73 20.30
C SER A 4 -57.47 13.66 19.41
N THR A 5 -56.31 13.52 20.02
CA THR A 5 -55.08 13.07 19.36
C THR A 5 -55.16 11.57 19.09
N SER A 6 -55.83 11.19 18.00
CA SER A 6 -55.65 9.85 17.41
C SER A 6 -54.48 9.90 16.42
N PHE A 7 -53.28 10.05 16.97
CA PHE A 7 -52.02 9.85 16.27
C PHE A 7 -51.73 8.35 16.19
N TRP A 8 -52.06 7.74 15.06
CA TRP A 8 -51.45 6.48 14.62
C TRP A 8 -50.98 6.63 13.17
N LEU A 9 -50.04 7.56 12.97
CA LEU A 9 -49.10 7.45 11.86
C LEU A 9 -47.99 6.52 12.35
N ALA A 10 -47.72 5.43 11.65
CA ALA A 10 -46.44 4.75 11.79
C ALA A 10 -45.35 5.81 11.60
N GLN A 11 -44.67 6.19 12.70
CA GLN A 11 -43.56 7.14 12.69
C GLN A 11 -42.36 6.45 12.04
N GLY A 12 -42.40 6.29 10.70
CA GLY A 12 -41.18 6.24 9.92
C GLY A 12 -40.44 7.58 10.05
N SER A 13 -39.12 7.58 9.80
CA SER A 13 -38.18 8.69 10.03
C SER A 13 -38.85 10.07 10.13
N SER A 14 -38.73 10.73 11.28
CA SER A 14 -39.28 12.07 11.58
C SER A 14 -38.86 13.10 10.52
N ARG A 15 -39.64 13.22 9.44
CA ARG A 15 -39.49 14.25 8.42
C ARG A 15 -40.43 15.40 8.77
N ASP A 16 -39.96 16.63 8.60
CA ASP A 16 -40.77 17.81 8.85
C ASP A 16 -41.95 17.89 7.85
N LEU A 17 -43.13 18.22 8.38
CA LEU A 17 -44.35 18.35 7.61
C LEU A 17 -44.50 19.81 7.18
N ILE A 18 -44.63 20.05 5.88
CA ILE A 18 -44.89 21.37 5.30
C ILE A 18 -46.33 21.39 4.75
N ASN A 19 -47.05 22.49 4.93
CA ASN A 19 -48.41 22.62 4.41
C ASN A 19 -48.42 22.93 2.89
N THR A 20 -49.53 22.69 2.20
CA THR A 20 -49.65 22.91 0.75
C THR A 20 -49.47 24.38 0.34
N ASP A 21 -49.97 25.31 1.16
CA ASP A 21 -49.87 26.74 0.90
C ASP A 21 -48.43 27.26 1.06
N GLU A 22 -47.68 26.65 1.98
CA GLU A 22 -46.26 26.92 2.18
C GLU A 22 -45.44 26.30 1.04
N LEU A 23 -45.76 25.08 0.62
CA LEU A 23 -45.13 24.43 -0.53
C LEU A 23 -45.27 25.28 -1.80
N ALA A 24 -46.44 25.83 -2.07
CA ALA A 24 -46.66 26.70 -3.25
C ALA A 24 -45.75 27.94 -3.23
N LYS A 25 -45.57 28.57 -2.06
CA LYS A 25 -44.64 29.71 -1.90
C LYS A 25 -43.19 29.28 -2.10
N LEU A 26 -42.81 28.15 -1.51
CA LEU A 26 -41.44 27.61 -1.57
C LEU A 26 -41.06 27.07 -2.96
N GLN A 27 -42.03 26.65 -3.77
CA GLN A 27 -41.83 26.27 -5.16
C GLN A 27 -41.58 27.49 -6.05
N VAL A 28 -42.29 28.59 -5.83
CA VAL A 28 -42.07 29.86 -6.56
C VAL A 28 -40.65 30.39 -6.30
N THR A 29 -40.14 30.24 -5.08
CA THR A 29 -38.77 30.60 -4.73
C THR A 29 -37.73 29.52 -5.07
N GLN A 30 -38.13 28.39 -5.68
CA GLN A 30 -37.30 27.21 -5.98
C GLN A 30 -36.52 26.65 -4.77
N THR A 31 -36.99 26.93 -3.56
CA THR A 31 -36.40 26.45 -2.30
C THR A 31 -36.76 25.00 -1.99
N VAL A 32 -37.86 24.50 -2.55
CA VAL A 32 -38.25 23.08 -2.46
C VAL A 32 -38.27 22.48 -3.86
N ILE A 33 -37.50 21.41 -4.05
CA ILE A 33 -37.44 20.64 -5.29
C ILE A 33 -38.22 19.34 -5.08
N GLN A 34 -39.20 19.10 -5.94
CA GLN A 34 -40.02 17.89 -5.90
C GLN A 34 -39.39 16.80 -6.76
N ASP A 35 -39.21 15.61 -6.19
CA ASP A 35 -38.88 14.40 -6.93
C ASP A 35 -40.18 13.63 -7.22
N GLU A 36 -40.61 13.67 -8.49
CA GLU A 36 -41.84 13.00 -8.92
C GLU A 36 -41.77 11.47 -8.84
N ARG A 37 -40.57 10.90 -8.90
CA ARG A 37 -40.35 9.45 -8.77
C ARG A 37 -40.59 8.97 -7.34
N ARG A 38 -40.48 9.87 -6.36
CA ARG A 38 -40.59 9.57 -4.92
C ARG A 38 -41.96 9.90 -4.35
N ARG A 39 -43.02 9.54 -5.07
CA ARG A 39 -44.41 9.72 -4.62
C ARG A 39 -45.01 8.41 -4.12
N ARG A 40 -45.49 8.40 -2.86
CA ARG A 40 -46.22 7.26 -2.28
C ARG A 40 -47.69 7.57 -2.03
N THR A 41 -48.53 6.54 -2.02
CA THR A 41 -49.94 6.68 -1.63
C THR A 41 -50.04 6.94 -0.11
N ARG A 42 -50.91 7.88 0.28
CA ARG A 42 -51.28 8.10 1.68
C ARG A 42 -52.53 7.27 2.01
N TRP A 43 -52.36 6.24 2.83
CA TRP A 43 -53.44 5.42 3.36
C TRP A 43 -54.10 6.12 4.57
N PHE A 44 -55.43 6.18 4.55
CA PHE A 44 -56.25 6.71 5.64
C PHE A 44 -57.62 6.03 5.60
N ASP A 45 -58.32 6.03 6.74
CA ASP A 45 -59.61 5.37 6.86
C ASP A 45 -60.67 6.00 5.96
N GLY A 46 -61.49 5.17 5.30
CA GLY A 46 -62.49 5.60 4.32
C GLY A 46 -61.97 5.86 2.89
N ARG A 47 -60.67 5.64 2.60
CA ARG A 47 -60.16 5.64 1.22
C ARG A 47 -60.48 4.33 0.51
N PHE A 48 -61.03 4.40 -0.70
CA PHE A 48 -61.19 3.21 -1.55
C PHE A 48 -59.84 2.64 -1.98
N PHE A 49 -59.69 1.32 -1.86
CA PHE A 49 -58.53 0.59 -2.32
C PHE A 49 -58.59 0.38 -3.84
N ALA A 50 -57.54 0.76 -4.56
CA ALA A 50 -57.46 0.66 -6.02
C ALA A 50 -56.08 0.16 -6.45
N ALA A 51 -56.03 -0.63 -7.54
CA ALA A 51 -54.77 -1.17 -8.08
C ALA A 51 -53.73 -0.07 -8.37
N LYS A 52 -54.16 1.07 -8.94
CA LYS A 52 -53.29 2.23 -9.21
C LYS A 52 -52.56 2.77 -7.97
N ASP A 53 -53.15 2.59 -6.78
CA ASP A 53 -52.58 3.10 -5.54
C ASP A 53 -51.51 2.15 -4.99
N GLN A 54 -51.64 0.83 -5.23
CA GLN A 54 -50.60 -0.16 -4.94
C GLN A 54 -49.46 -0.12 -5.96
N ILE A 55 -49.75 0.01 -7.25
CA ILE A 55 -48.71 0.15 -8.29
C ILE A 55 -47.78 1.32 -7.96
N ARG A 56 -48.36 2.47 -7.59
CA ARG A 56 -47.58 3.64 -7.16
C ARG A 56 -46.71 3.37 -5.92
N GLU A 57 -47.18 2.51 -5.01
CA GLU A 57 -46.41 2.12 -3.83
C GLU A 57 -45.25 1.18 -4.20
N GLN A 58 -45.47 0.25 -5.13
CA GLN A 58 -44.42 -0.61 -5.70
C GLN A 58 -43.35 0.22 -6.41
N ASP A 59 -43.74 1.15 -7.29
CA ASP A 59 -42.81 2.05 -8.00
C ASP A 59 -41.94 2.86 -7.03
N TYR A 60 -42.55 3.39 -5.96
CA TYR A 60 -41.85 4.13 -4.92
C TYR A 60 -40.81 3.26 -4.20
N ILE A 61 -41.16 2.00 -3.89
CA ILE A 61 -40.28 1.05 -3.23
C ILE A 61 -39.13 0.64 -4.15
N LEU A 62 -39.41 0.30 -5.41
CA LEU A 62 -38.40 -0.06 -6.41
C LEU A 62 -37.43 1.09 -6.66
N THR A 63 -37.94 2.31 -6.84
CA THR A 63 -37.09 3.50 -6.99
C THR A 63 -36.17 3.69 -5.78
N ARG A 64 -36.69 3.50 -4.56
CA ARG A 64 -35.90 3.65 -3.35
C ARG A 64 -34.85 2.55 -3.19
N PHE A 65 -35.16 1.32 -3.60
CA PHE A 65 -34.16 0.24 -3.62
C PHE A 65 -33.10 0.46 -4.69
N ALA A 66 -33.46 0.97 -5.87
CA ALA A 66 -32.49 1.35 -6.90
C ALA A 66 -31.55 2.46 -6.39
N ASP A 67 -32.09 3.48 -5.71
CA ASP A 67 -31.27 4.52 -5.08
C ASP A 67 -30.32 3.95 -4.02
N LEU A 68 -30.78 2.99 -3.21
CA LEU A 68 -29.95 2.31 -2.22
C LEU A 68 -28.88 1.43 -2.87
N GLY A 69 -29.23 0.71 -3.94
CA GLY A 69 -28.28 -0.09 -4.72
C GLY A 69 -27.19 0.78 -5.33
N ARG A 70 -27.57 1.91 -5.92
CA ARG A 70 -26.62 2.90 -6.45
C ARG A 70 -25.70 3.46 -5.36
N ALA A 71 -26.23 3.70 -4.16
CA ALA A 71 -25.43 4.15 -3.02
C ALA A 71 -24.48 3.06 -2.50
N GLY A 72 -24.87 1.78 -2.58
CA GLY A 72 -24.08 0.62 -2.16
C GLY A 72 -22.95 0.25 -3.12
N GLY A 73 -22.98 0.77 -4.35
CA GLY A 73 -22.00 0.48 -5.39
C GLY A 73 -22.55 -0.46 -6.46
N THR A 74 -21.96 -0.39 -7.65
CA THR A 74 -22.39 -1.17 -8.82
C THR A 74 -21.40 -2.31 -9.07
N GLY A 75 -21.83 -3.36 -9.77
CA GLY A 75 -20.99 -4.51 -10.12
C GLY A 75 -21.54 -5.87 -9.66
N VAL A 76 -20.68 -6.88 -9.73
CA VAL A 76 -21.00 -8.27 -9.34
C VAL A 76 -20.80 -8.44 -7.84
N ILE A 77 -21.80 -8.97 -7.15
CA ILE A 77 -21.72 -9.26 -5.70
C ILE A 77 -21.12 -10.64 -5.49
N SER A 78 -21.58 -11.63 -6.26
CA SER A 78 -21.13 -13.02 -6.13
C SER A 78 -21.44 -13.80 -7.41
N GLY A 79 -20.52 -14.71 -7.77
CA GLY A 79 -20.69 -15.59 -8.92
C GLY A 79 -20.64 -14.85 -10.26
N LEU A 80 -21.57 -15.19 -11.17
CA LEU A 80 -21.67 -14.63 -12.52
C LEU A 80 -20.37 -14.71 -13.33
N LEU A 81 -19.56 -15.73 -13.06
CA LEU A 81 -18.38 -16.01 -13.84
C LEU A 81 -18.80 -16.57 -15.20
N VAL A 82 -18.06 -16.15 -16.23
CA VAL A 82 -18.33 -16.52 -17.61
C VAL A 82 -17.18 -17.39 -18.09
N SER A 83 -17.51 -18.55 -18.63
CA SER A 83 -16.56 -19.45 -19.27
C SER A 83 -17.07 -19.85 -20.65
N HIS A 84 -16.17 -20.16 -21.58
CA HIS A 84 -16.54 -20.73 -22.86
C HIS A 84 -16.40 -22.25 -22.79
N THR A 85 -17.39 -23.00 -23.29
CA THR A 85 -17.36 -24.48 -23.30
C THR A 85 -17.09 -25.02 -24.70
N ALA A 86 -17.53 -24.30 -25.72
CA ALA A 86 -17.32 -24.62 -27.13
C ALA A 86 -17.07 -23.34 -27.94
N GLN A 87 -16.81 -23.47 -29.25
CA GLN A 87 -16.44 -22.36 -30.14
C GLN A 87 -17.45 -21.19 -30.17
N ALA A 88 -18.73 -21.44 -29.90
CA ALA A 88 -19.78 -20.41 -29.87
C ALA A 88 -20.67 -20.46 -28.63
N THR A 89 -20.30 -21.29 -27.64
CA THR A 89 -21.15 -21.54 -26.46
C THR A 89 -20.51 -21.00 -25.21
N VAL A 90 -21.26 -20.17 -24.50
CA VAL A 90 -20.85 -19.53 -23.26
C VAL A 90 -21.69 -20.06 -22.11
N ARG A 91 -21.04 -20.36 -20.99
CA ARG A 91 -21.66 -20.72 -19.72
C ARG A 91 -21.51 -19.55 -18.76
N ILE A 92 -22.64 -19.12 -18.19
CA ILE A 92 -22.71 -18.13 -17.12
C ILE A 92 -23.09 -18.88 -15.84
N ASP A 93 -22.25 -18.80 -14.82
CA ASP A 93 -22.52 -19.44 -13.53
C ASP A 93 -23.57 -18.65 -12.73
N MET A 94 -24.25 -19.34 -11.82
CA MET A 94 -25.23 -18.71 -10.93
C MET A 94 -24.59 -17.58 -10.12
N GLY A 95 -25.37 -16.56 -9.80
CA GLY A 95 -24.86 -15.42 -9.04
C GLY A 95 -25.78 -14.21 -9.10
N GLN A 96 -25.29 -13.10 -8.56
CA GLN A 96 -26.05 -11.86 -8.46
C GLN A 96 -25.15 -10.62 -8.53
N GLY A 97 -25.73 -9.51 -8.95
CA GLY A 97 -25.06 -8.22 -9.02
C GLY A 97 -26.05 -7.06 -9.05
N VAL A 98 -25.50 -5.85 -9.09
CA VAL A 98 -26.25 -4.58 -9.12
C VAL A 98 -25.80 -3.80 -10.35
N THR A 99 -26.77 -3.42 -11.17
CA THR A 99 -26.54 -2.60 -12.38
C THR A 99 -26.17 -1.16 -12.00
N PRO A 100 -25.58 -0.38 -12.92
CA PRO A 100 -25.37 1.06 -12.71
C PRO A 100 -26.64 1.86 -12.37
N SER A 101 -27.81 1.43 -12.85
CA SER A 101 -29.10 2.03 -12.51
C SER A 101 -29.47 1.84 -11.02
N GLY A 102 -28.88 0.83 -10.37
CA GLY A 102 -29.14 0.42 -8.99
C GLY A 102 -30.05 -0.81 -8.87
N GLU A 103 -30.50 -1.36 -9.99
CA GLU A 103 -31.36 -2.54 -10.01
C GLU A 103 -30.56 -3.83 -9.77
N GLN A 104 -31.14 -4.75 -8.98
CA GLN A 104 -30.54 -6.04 -8.70
C GLN A 104 -30.82 -7.02 -9.84
N VAL A 105 -29.79 -7.79 -10.21
CA VAL A 105 -29.89 -8.88 -11.17
C VAL A 105 -29.51 -10.18 -10.47
N LEU A 106 -30.36 -11.20 -10.59
CA LEU A 106 -30.17 -12.52 -10.02
C LEU A 106 -30.26 -13.58 -11.10
N LEU A 107 -29.24 -14.44 -11.17
CA LEU A 107 -29.25 -15.65 -11.98
C LEU A 107 -29.23 -16.87 -11.04
N PRO A 108 -30.39 -17.53 -10.80
CA PRO A 108 -30.50 -18.57 -9.77
C PRO A 108 -29.83 -19.90 -10.17
N THR A 109 -29.65 -20.15 -11.46
CA THR A 109 -29.03 -21.39 -11.98
C THR A 109 -28.04 -21.05 -13.08
N SER A 110 -27.00 -21.88 -13.25
CA SER A 110 -26.04 -21.68 -14.34
C SER A 110 -26.71 -21.91 -15.69
N VAL A 111 -26.53 -20.97 -16.62
CA VAL A 111 -27.14 -21.03 -17.96
C VAL A 111 -26.05 -21.19 -19.01
N THR A 112 -26.30 -22.07 -19.98
CA THR A 112 -25.43 -22.26 -21.14
C THR A 112 -26.16 -21.75 -22.37
N ILE A 113 -25.49 -20.87 -23.14
CA ILE A 113 -26.10 -20.11 -24.22
C ILE A 113 -25.22 -20.23 -25.46
N ASP A 114 -25.85 -20.49 -26.60
CA ASP A 114 -25.22 -20.41 -27.91
C ASP A 114 -25.33 -18.97 -28.44
N LEU A 115 -24.19 -18.31 -28.65
CA LEU A 115 -24.13 -16.92 -29.10
C LEU A 115 -24.68 -16.73 -30.52
N THR A 116 -24.70 -17.80 -31.33
CA THR A 116 -25.28 -17.77 -32.68
C THR A 116 -26.81 -17.66 -32.65
N GLN A 117 -27.44 -18.21 -31.60
CA GLN A 117 -28.90 -18.21 -31.42
C GLN A 117 -29.43 -16.95 -30.72
N ILE A 118 -28.55 -16.04 -30.28
CA ILE A 118 -28.94 -14.73 -29.72
C ILE A 118 -29.61 -13.82 -30.78
N ALA A 119 -29.68 -14.26 -32.05
CA ALA A 119 -30.46 -13.65 -33.12
C ALA A 119 -31.92 -13.30 -32.74
N ASN A 120 -32.56 -14.07 -31.85
CA ASN A 120 -33.94 -13.81 -31.40
C ASN A 120 -34.07 -12.63 -30.41
N PHE A 121 -32.96 -12.09 -29.87
CA PHE A 121 -32.97 -10.96 -28.93
C PHE A 121 -32.99 -9.57 -29.62
N GLN A 122 -32.75 -9.47 -30.94
CA GLN A 122 -32.82 -8.18 -31.66
C GLN A 122 -34.25 -7.61 -31.74
N GLN A 123 -35.28 -8.47 -31.70
CA GLN A 123 -36.68 -8.03 -31.59
C GLN A 123 -36.96 -7.39 -30.23
N LEU A 124 -36.31 -7.88 -29.18
CA LEU A 124 -36.31 -7.29 -27.85
C LEU A 124 -35.50 -5.98 -27.85
N ASP A 125 -34.29 -5.92 -28.42
CA ASP A 125 -33.49 -4.69 -28.50
C ASP A 125 -34.18 -3.55 -29.26
N ALA A 126 -34.92 -3.87 -30.34
CA ALA A 126 -35.75 -2.92 -31.08
C ALA A 126 -36.98 -2.46 -30.26
N ALA A 127 -37.63 -3.37 -29.53
CA ALA A 127 -38.70 -3.04 -28.58
C ALA A 127 -38.19 -2.19 -27.40
N PHE A 128 -36.91 -2.34 -27.04
CA PHE A 128 -36.25 -1.63 -25.95
C PHE A 128 -35.52 -0.34 -26.37
N GLY A 129 -35.62 0.07 -27.65
CA GLY A 129 -35.11 1.36 -28.13
C GLY A 129 -33.59 1.47 -28.24
N LEU A 130 -32.87 0.34 -28.30
CA LEU A 130 -31.40 0.30 -28.29
C LEU A 130 -30.76 0.41 -29.69
N SER A 131 -31.55 0.38 -30.77
CA SER A 131 -31.06 0.43 -32.15
C SER A 131 -31.46 1.71 -32.88
N ARG A 132 -30.49 2.54 -33.29
CA ARG A 132 -30.75 3.71 -34.16
C ARG A 132 -30.72 3.41 -35.67
N LEU A 133 -30.16 2.28 -36.12
CA LEU A 133 -30.08 1.93 -37.55
C LEU A 133 -30.04 0.39 -37.73
N PRO A 134 -30.57 -0.15 -38.85
CA PRO A 134 -30.54 -1.58 -39.12
C PRO A 134 -29.10 -2.03 -39.42
N SER A 135 -28.55 -2.95 -38.63
CA SER A 135 -27.19 -3.45 -38.83
C SER A 135 -27.20 -4.97 -39.04
N GLU A 136 -26.81 -5.32 -40.27
CA GLU A 136 -26.36 -6.60 -40.88
C GLU A 136 -26.90 -7.96 -40.39
N PRO A 137 -27.11 -8.91 -41.34
CA PRO A 137 -27.61 -10.24 -41.02
C PRO A 137 -26.70 -10.99 -40.05
N THR A 138 -27.37 -11.70 -39.14
CA THR A 138 -26.91 -12.47 -37.97
C THR A 138 -25.82 -13.53 -38.22
N ILE A 139 -25.43 -13.77 -39.47
CA ILE A 139 -24.51 -14.84 -39.87
C ILE A 139 -23.03 -14.40 -39.80
N ASN A 140 -22.75 -13.09 -39.81
CA ASN A 140 -21.37 -12.56 -39.86
C ASN A 140 -21.05 -11.58 -38.70
N ARG A 141 -21.41 -11.91 -37.45
CA ARG A 141 -21.02 -11.08 -36.30
C ARG A 141 -19.51 -11.20 -36.06
N SER A 142 -18.77 -10.21 -36.53
CA SER A 142 -17.34 -10.01 -36.27
C SER A 142 -17.12 -8.71 -35.51
N GLY A 143 -16.43 -8.75 -34.39
CA GLY A 143 -16.17 -7.58 -33.56
C GLY A 143 -16.04 -7.91 -32.08
N LEU A 144 -15.95 -6.85 -31.28
CA LEU A 144 -15.93 -6.94 -29.82
C LEU A 144 -17.34 -6.72 -29.27
N PHE A 145 -17.74 -7.58 -28.33
CA PHE A 145 -19.04 -7.52 -27.70
C PHE A 145 -18.89 -7.63 -26.19
N ILE A 146 -19.74 -6.91 -25.46
CA ILE A 146 -19.88 -7.02 -24.02
C ILE A 146 -21.11 -7.88 -23.75
N LEU A 147 -20.88 -9.02 -23.10
CA LEU A 147 -21.93 -9.85 -22.54
C LEU A 147 -22.38 -9.24 -21.23
N GLY A 148 -23.68 -8.95 -21.12
CA GLY A 148 -24.26 -8.38 -19.92
C GLY A 148 -25.61 -8.97 -19.57
N LEU A 149 -26.03 -8.73 -18.33
CA LEU A 149 -27.36 -9.07 -17.86
C LEU A 149 -28.18 -7.80 -17.63
N ARG A 150 -29.44 -7.83 -18.05
CA ARG A 150 -30.40 -6.74 -17.87
C ARG A 150 -31.60 -7.25 -17.06
N PRO A 151 -32.02 -6.56 -15.99
CA PRO A 151 -33.28 -6.88 -15.34
C PRO A 151 -34.44 -6.54 -16.28
N VAL A 152 -35.37 -7.47 -16.42
CA VAL A 152 -36.58 -7.34 -17.24
C VAL A 152 -37.76 -7.88 -16.46
N GLU A 153 -38.93 -7.33 -16.72
CA GLU A 153 -40.19 -7.82 -16.18
C GLU A 153 -41.10 -8.27 -17.32
N TYR A 154 -41.91 -9.28 -17.08
CA TYR A 154 -42.98 -9.67 -17.99
C TYR A 154 -44.21 -10.11 -17.20
N THR A 155 -45.38 -9.93 -17.79
CA THR A 155 -46.63 -10.42 -17.20
C THR A 155 -46.87 -11.85 -17.63
N GLY A 156 -47.43 -12.66 -16.72
CA GLY A 156 -47.73 -14.06 -16.98
C GLY A 156 -48.86 -14.58 -16.10
N ASN A 157 -49.08 -15.89 -16.18
CA ASN A 157 -50.11 -16.60 -15.42
C ASN A 157 -51.53 -16.02 -15.65
N PRO A 158 -52.14 -16.30 -16.81
CA PRO A 158 -53.44 -15.74 -17.17
C PRO A 158 -54.55 -16.17 -16.20
N ILE A 159 -55.29 -15.18 -15.69
CA ILE A 159 -56.45 -15.34 -14.80
C ILE A 159 -57.71 -14.71 -15.42
N ALA A 160 -58.87 -15.17 -14.97
CA ALA A 160 -60.15 -14.61 -15.41
C ALA A 160 -60.31 -13.17 -14.90
N SER A 161 -60.49 -12.21 -15.80
CA SER A 161 -60.78 -10.82 -15.47
C SER A 161 -62.28 -10.55 -15.48
N TYR A 162 -62.75 -9.85 -14.45
CA TYR A 162 -64.15 -9.44 -14.35
C TYR A 162 -64.37 -8.11 -15.08
N PRO A 163 -65.49 -7.97 -15.80
CA PRO A 163 -65.81 -6.74 -16.51
C PRO A 163 -65.99 -5.57 -15.53
N THR A 164 -65.45 -4.41 -15.89
CA THR A 164 -65.60 -3.15 -15.14
C THR A 164 -66.93 -2.44 -15.42
N SER A 165 -67.74 -2.96 -16.35
CA SER A 165 -69.06 -2.44 -16.69
C SER A 165 -70.12 -3.53 -16.56
N VAL A 166 -71.36 -3.13 -16.27
CA VAL A 166 -72.51 -4.03 -16.02
C VAL A 166 -72.80 -4.95 -17.23
N ASN A 167 -72.50 -4.49 -18.44
CA ASN A 167 -72.71 -5.24 -19.69
C ASN A 167 -71.39 -5.82 -20.28
N GLY A 168 -70.28 -5.76 -19.56
CA GLY A 168 -68.99 -6.21 -20.08
C GLY A 168 -68.87 -7.73 -20.12
N THR A 169 -68.09 -8.25 -21.07
CA THR A 169 -67.73 -9.67 -21.14
C THR A 169 -66.57 -9.97 -20.19
N ARG A 170 -66.53 -11.21 -19.66
CA ARG A 170 -65.35 -11.69 -18.93
C ARG A 170 -64.17 -11.81 -19.88
N GLY A 171 -63.01 -11.35 -19.44
CA GLY A 171 -61.76 -11.46 -20.18
C GLY A 171 -60.79 -12.42 -19.51
N VAL A 172 -59.62 -12.56 -20.13
CA VAL A 172 -58.45 -13.16 -19.51
C VAL A 172 -57.38 -12.08 -19.46
N GLN A 173 -56.74 -11.91 -18.31
CA GLN A 173 -55.62 -11.00 -18.12
C GLN A 173 -54.54 -11.72 -17.33
N ASP A 174 -53.29 -11.35 -17.55
CA ASP A 174 -52.17 -11.88 -16.77
C ASP A 174 -52.30 -11.47 -15.29
N GLY A 175 -52.14 -12.43 -14.40
CA GLY A 175 -52.32 -12.24 -12.95
C GLY A 175 -51.04 -11.84 -12.23
N ASP A 176 -49.88 -12.22 -12.77
CA ASP A 176 -48.59 -12.06 -12.10
C ASP A 176 -47.62 -11.22 -12.92
N ILE A 177 -46.79 -10.44 -12.22
CA ILE A 177 -45.60 -9.78 -12.76
C ILE A 177 -44.39 -10.61 -12.33
N ILE A 178 -43.57 -11.02 -13.29
CA ILE A 178 -42.40 -11.87 -13.07
C ILE A 178 -41.14 -11.10 -13.46
N GLU A 179 -40.24 -10.94 -12.49
CA GLU A 179 -38.90 -10.39 -12.72
C GLU A 179 -37.96 -11.49 -13.25
N ALA A 180 -37.14 -11.13 -14.23
CA ALA A 180 -36.17 -12.00 -14.85
C ALA A 180 -34.91 -11.24 -15.26
N ALA A 181 -33.85 -11.97 -15.61
CA ALA A 181 -32.63 -11.41 -16.17
C ALA A 181 -32.50 -11.81 -17.64
N ALA A 182 -32.50 -10.84 -18.55
CA ALA A 182 -32.21 -11.04 -19.95
C ALA A 182 -30.70 -10.99 -20.19
N ILE A 183 -30.17 -11.98 -20.92
CA ILE A 183 -28.79 -11.96 -21.41
C ILE A 183 -28.76 -11.16 -22.70
N ILE A 184 -27.88 -10.15 -22.76
CA ILE A 184 -27.74 -9.29 -23.92
C ILE A 184 -26.28 -9.21 -24.38
N LEU A 185 -26.10 -8.90 -25.68
CA LEU A 185 -24.80 -8.63 -26.28
C LEU A 185 -24.77 -7.19 -26.76
N VAL A 186 -23.94 -6.35 -26.13
CA VAL A 186 -23.75 -4.95 -26.49
C VAL A 186 -22.49 -4.84 -27.37
N PRO A 187 -22.57 -4.28 -28.59
CA PRO A 187 -21.38 -4.08 -29.41
C PRO A 187 -20.46 -3.03 -28.77
N TYR A 188 -19.17 -3.34 -28.66
CA TYR A 188 -18.17 -2.40 -28.18
C TYR A 188 -17.52 -1.69 -29.37
N PRO A 189 -17.50 -0.34 -29.41
CA PRO A 189 -16.90 0.39 -30.51
C PRO A 189 -15.38 0.20 -30.53
N ASP A 190 -14.90 -0.53 -31.54
CA ASP A 190 -13.47 -0.71 -31.80
C ASP A 190 -13.07 0.02 -33.10
N GLU A 191 -12.06 0.87 -33.01
CA GLU A 191 -11.49 1.60 -34.16
C GLU A 191 -10.52 0.73 -34.97
N GLY A 192 -10.14 -0.45 -34.45
CA GLY A 192 -9.01 -1.26 -34.93
C GLY A 192 -9.34 -2.46 -35.82
N ALA A 193 -10.33 -2.39 -36.72
CA ALA A 193 -10.79 -3.52 -37.54
C ALA A 193 -9.71 -4.25 -38.37
N THR A 194 -8.54 -3.63 -38.60
CA THR A 194 -7.39 -4.21 -39.35
C THR A 194 -6.32 -4.86 -38.48
N THR A 195 -6.37 -4.72 -37.15
CA THR A 195 -5.33 -5.23 -36.24
C THR A 195 -5.57 -6.70 -35.88
N GLU A 196 -4.50 -7.44 -35.58
CA GLU A 196 -4.56 -8.82 -35.07
C GLU A 196 -5.42 -8.90 -33.79
N ILE A 197 -6.25 -9.93 -33.67
CA ILE A 197 -7.29 -10.05 -32.64
C ILE A 197 -6.71 -10.03 -31.21
N LEU A 198 -5.49 -10.54 -31.00
CA LEU A 198 -4.81 -10.51 -29.70
C LEU A 198 -4.33 -9.10 -29.32
N GLN A 199 -3.78 -8.34 -30.27
CA GLN A 199 -3.38 -6.94 -30.05
C GLN A 199 -4.59 -6.03 -29.77
N ARG A 200 -5.79 -6.41 -30.22
CA ARG A 200 -7.01 -5.69 -29.84
C ARG A 200 -7.30 -5.82 -28.35
N ARG A 201 -7.10 -7.00 -27.76
CA ARG A 201 -7.31 -7.23 -26.32
C ARG A 201 -6.42 -6.31 -25.48
N SER A 202 -5.13 -6.21 -25.82
CA SER A 202 -4.18 -5.34 -25.11
C SER A 202 -4.51 -3.86 -25.25
N ARG A 203 -4.92 -3.42 -26.44
CA ARG A 203 -5.38 -2.04 -26.67
C ARG A 203 -6.61 -1.70 -25.86
N VAL A 204 -7.60 -2.59 -25.81
CA VAL A 204 -8.82 -2.39 -25.02
C VAL A 204 -8.50 -2.35 -23.53
N ALA A 205 -7.60 -3.22 -23.05
CA ALA A 205 -7.13 -3.17 -21.67
C ALA A 205 -6.53 -1.78 -21.32
N ARG A 206 -5.70 -1.22 -22.21
CA ARG A 206 -5.16 0.14 -22.06
C ARG A 206 -6.27 1.20 -22.02
N ARG A 207 -7.20 1.18 -22.97
CA ARG A 207 -8.32 2.16 -23.01
C ARG A 207 -9.14 2.13 -21.72
N ILE A 208 -9.43 0.95 -21.19
CA ILE A 208 -10.25 0.78 -19.99
C ILE A 208 -9.47 1.17 -18.72
N PHE A 209 -8.26 0.66 -18.53
CA PHE A 209 -7.55 0.80 -17.25
C PHE A 209 -6.69 2.07 -17.12
N VAL A 210 -6.24 2.66 -18.23
CA VAL A 210 -5.39 3.86 -18.23
C VAL A 210 -6.19 5.09 -18.66
N GLU A 211 -6.88 4.99 -19.80
CA GLU A 211 -7.61 6.13 -20.38
C GLU A 211 -8.99 6.32 -19.72
N ASN A 212 -9.43 5.37 -18.87
CA ASN A 212 -10.76 5.34 -18.25
C ASN A 212 -11.88 5.54 -19.29
N ALA A 213 -11.73 4.91 -20.46
CA ALA A 213 -12.70 5.00 -21.54
C ALA A 213 -14.06 4.44 -21.11
N ALA A 214 -15.13 5.15 -21.44
CA ALA A 214 -16.48 4.67 -21.18
C ALA A 214 -16.74 3.37 -21.95
N LEU A 215 -17.33 2.39 -21.26
CA LEU A 215 -17.64 1.08 -21.84
C LEU A 215 -18.74 1.13 -22.91
N GLY A 216 -19.51 2.23 -22.99
CA GLY A 216 -20.66 2.36 -23.90
C GLY A 216 -21.83 1.46 -23.54
N VAL A 217 -21.88 0.94 -22.31
CA VAL A 217 -22.92 0.03 -21.82
C VAL A 217 -24.09 0.84 -21.24
N PRO A 218 -25.35 0.49 -21.52
CA PRO A 218 -26.51 1.14 -20.90
C PRO A 218 -26.53 1.00 -19.37
N GLU A 219 -27.10 1.98 -18.65
CA GLU A 219 -27.11 1.98 -17.18
C GLU A 219 -27.83 0.77 -16.56
N ASN A 220 -28.80 0.18 -17.27
CA ASN A 220 -29.58 -0.96 -16.77
C ASN A 220 -28.92 -2.30 -17.08
N VAL A 221 -27.65 -2.32 -17.48
CA VAL A 221 -26.94 -3.54 -17.90
C VAL A 221 -25.77 -3.76 -16.98
N LEU A 222 -25.71 -4.95 -16.38
CA LEU A 222 -24.60 -5.45 -15.60
C LEU A 222 -23.61 -6.14 -16.54
N PRO A 223 -22.44 -5.56 -16.83
CA PRO A 223 -21.46 -6.21 -17.70
C PRO A 223 -20.77 -7.37 -17.00
N LEU A 224 -20.61 -8.49 -17.71
CA LEU A 224 -20.00 -9.72 -17.19
C LEU A 224 -18.67 -10.07 -17.86
N ALA A 225 -18.59 -9.98 -19.18
CA ALA A 225 -17.38 -10.34 -19.92
C ALA A 225 -17.32 -9.63 -21.27
N MET A 226 -16.11 -9.42 -21.76
CA MET A 226 -15.86 -9.03 -23.14
C MET A 226 -15.51 -10.25 -23.98
N ILE A 227 -16.10 -10.32 -25.17
CA ILE A 227 -15.97 -11.43 -26.10
C ILE A 227 -15.52 -10.86 -27.44
N ALA A 228 -14.43 -11.40 -27.98
CA ALA A 228 -14.07 -11.19 -29.37
C ALA A 228 -14.64 -12.31 -30.23
N MET A 229 -15.44 -11.93 -31.22
CA MET A 229 -16.00 -12.86 -32.18
C MET A 229 -15.46 -12.56 -33.58
N ASP A 230 -15.14 -13.62 -34.33
CA ASP A 230 -14.90 -13.55 -35.76
C ASP A 230 -15.83 -14.55 -36.46
N ARG A 231 -16.72 -14.04 -37.32
CA ARG A 231 -17.75 -14.82 -38.03
C ARG A 231 -18.54 -15.76 -37.10
N GLY A 232 -18.89 -15.29 -35.90
CA GLY A 232 -19.64 -16.06 -34.90
C GLY A 232 -18.83 -17.05 -34.07
N VAL A 233 -17.51 -17.16 -34.28
CA VAL A 233 -16.60 -17.97 -33.45
C VAL A 233 -15.93 -17.09 -32.40
N ILE A 234 -15.95 -17.55 -31.15
CA ILE A 234 -15.26 -16.90 -30.03
C ILE A 234 -13.75 -17.12 -30.19
N GLN A 235 -13.01 -16.02 -30.33
CA GLN A 235 -11.56 -16.02 -30.43
C GLN A 235 -10.91 -15.92 -29.05
N TRP A 236 -11.44 -15.04 -28.21
CA TRP A 236 -11.08 -14.95 -26.80
C TRP A 236 -12.25 -14.41 -25.99
N LEU A 237 -12.22 -14.73 -24.69
CA LEU A 237 -13.20 -14.30 -23.69
C LEU A 237 -12.43 -13.77 -22.50
N ASP A 238 -12.67 -12.50 -22.14
CA ASP A 238 -12.03 -11.87 -20.99
C ASP A 238 -13.10 -11.28 -20.06
N VAL A 239 -13.21 -11.89 -18.88
CA VAL A 239 -14.15 -11.50 -17.83
C VAL A 239 -13.74 -10.17 -17.20
N PHE A 240 -12.45 -10.02 -16.88
CA PHE A 240 -11.95 -8.96 -16.01
C PHE A 240 -11.72 -7.62 -16.73
N LEU A 241 -11.81 -7.59 -18.06
CA LEU A 241 -11.85 -6.31 -18.79
C LEU A 241 -13.03 -5.44 -18.35
N VAL A 242 -14.21 -6.04 -18.16
CA VAL A 242 -15.46 -5.28 -17.90
C VAL A 242 -16.07 -5.59 -16.54
N ARG A 243 -15.98 -6.83 -16.05
CA ARG A 243 -16.50 -7.22 -14.74
C ARG A 243 -15.81 -6.44 -13.64
N ARG A 244 -16.60 -5.90 -12.71
CA ARG A 244 -16.13 -5.27 -11.48
C ARG A 244 -16.83 -5.94 -10.31
N GLU A 245 -16.08 -6.21 -9.24
CA GLU A 245 -16.68 -6.60 -7.97
C GLU A 245 -17.37 -5.37 -7.37
N VAL A 246 -18.50 -5.59 -6.67
CA VAL A 246 -19.19 -4.50 -5.98
C VAL A 246 -18.24 -3.83 -5.00
N GLY A 247 -18.14 -2.51 -5.14
CA GLY A 247 -17.39 -1.66 -4.23
C GLY A 247 -17.85 -0.22 -4.36
N MET A 248 -17.38 0.62 -3.45
CA MET A 248 -17.59 2.06 -3.55
C MET A 248 -16.84 2.57 -4.80
N GLU A 249 -17.54 2.63 -5.94
CA GLU A 249 -17.00 3.17 -7.21
C GLU A 249 -16.75 4.67 -7.16
N HIS A 250 -17.18 5.33 -6.08
CA HIS A 250 -16.75 6.66 -5.73
C HIS A 250 -15.26 6.60 -5.37
N GLY A 251 -14.42 6.76 -6.40
CA GLY A 251 -13.01 7.08 -6.25
C GLY A 251 -12.85 8.18 -5.20
N SER A 252 -11.72 8.15 -4.48
CA SER A 252 -11.35 9.06 -3.39
C SER A 252 -12.15 10.37 -3.45
N ILE A 253 -13.00 10.64 -2.45
CA ILE A 253 -13.86 11.84 -2.36
C ILE A 253 -13.06 13.15 -2.58
N LEU A 254 -11.74 13.09 -2.40
CA LEU A 254 -10.78 14.19 -2.59
C LEU A 254 -10.04 14.18 -3.95
N GLY A 255 -10.33 13.26 -4.87
CA GLY A 255 -9.83 13.30 -6.25
C GLY A 255 -8.31 13.23 -6.39
N LEU A 256 -7.58 12.68 -5.42
CA LEU A 256 -6.11 12.61 -5.42
C LEU A 256 -5.52 11.60 -6.43
N GLY A 257 -6.23 11.30 -7.52
CA GLY A 257 -5.72 10.51 -8.64
C GLY A 257 -5.66 8.99 -8.44
N PHE A 258 -6.24 8.44 -7.38
CA PHE A 258 -6.27 6.98 -7.19
C PHE A 258 -7.42 6.34 -7.99
N ALA A 259 -7.09 5.38 -8.85
CA ALA A 259 -8.09 4.55 -9.51
C ALA A 259 -8.93 3.75 -8.47
N PRO A 260 -10.23 3.52 -8.73
CA PRO A 260 -11.07 2.70 -7.85
C PRO A 260 -10.43 1.35 -7.54
N ARG A 261 -10.58 0.87 -6.30
CA ARG A 261 -9.99 -0.41 -5.88
C ARG A 261 -10.44 -1.56 -6.78
N ALA A 262 -11.73 -1.64 -7.10
CA ALA A 262 -12.30 -2.66 -7.98
C ALA A 262 -11.67 -2.65 -9.38
N LEU A 263 -11.37 -1.47 -9.94
CA LEU A 263 -10.70 -1.33 -11.24
C LEU A 263 -9.27 -1.87 -11.17
N ARG A 264 -8.54 -1.56 -10.09
CA ARG A 264 -7.16 -2.02 -9.89
C ARG A 264 -7.06 -3.53 -9.70
N GLU A 265 -7.95 -4.09 -8.88
CA GLU A 265 -8.04 -5.55 -8.68
C GLU A 265 -8.40 -6.25 -9.99
N ALA A 266 -9.37 -5.73 -10.73
CA ALA A 266 -9.74 -6.27 -12.03
C ALA A 266 -8.58 -6.23 -13.04
N HIS A 267 -7.75 -5.16 -13.04
CA HIS A 267 -6.59 -5.09 -13.92
C HIS A 267 -5.55 -6.19 -13.62
N VAL A 268 -5.29 -6.46 -12.33
CA VAL A 268 -4.39 -7.56 -11.94
C VAL A 268 -4.96 -8.90 -12.39
N LEU A 269 -6.25 -9.16 -12.14
CA LEU A 269 -6.89 -10.42 -12.52
C LEU A 269 -6.93 -10.61 -14.04
N GLN A 270 -7.20 -9.53 -14.79
CA GLN A 270 -7.15 -9.51 -16.25
C GLN A 270 -5.77 -9.92 -16.76
N TYR A 271 -4.72 -9.28 -16.23
CA TYR A 271 -3.34 -9.59 -16.58
C TYR A 271 -2.96 -11.03 -16.24
N LEU A 272 -3.31 -11.53 -15.05
CA LEU A 272 -3.01 -12.90 -14.64
C LEU A 272 -3.73 -13.94 -15.51
N SER A 273 -4.99 -13.69 -15.88
CA SER A 273 -5.74 -14.56 -16.80
C SER A 273 -5.05 -14.62 -18.16
N GLN A 274 -4.78 -13.46 -18.76
CA GLN A 274 -4.12 -13.38 -20.06
C GLN A 274 -2.71 -13.97 -20.04
N LEU A 275 -1.94 -13.76 -18.97
CA LEU A 275 -0.60 -14.35 -18.81
C LEU A 275 -0.67 -15.89 -18.77
N SER A 276 -1.65 -16.45 -18.06
CA SER A 276 -1.82 -17.91 -17.99
C SER A 276 -2.18 -18.52 -19.35
N GLU A 277 -3.00 -17.83 -20.14
CA GLU A 277 -3.34 -18.20 -21.51
C GLU A 277 -2.09 -18.17 -22.40
N VAL A 278 -1.31 -17.08 -22.35
CA VAL A 278 -0.07 -16.93 -23.14
C VAL A 278 0.96 -18.01 -22.79
N ILE A 279 1.16 -18.30 -21.50
CA ILE A 279 2.08 -19.36 -21.06
C ILE A 279 1.62 -20.72 -21.61
N THR A 280 0.33 -21.01 -21.54
CA THR A 280 -0.25 -22.27 -22.02
C THR A 280 -0.08 -22.41 -23.54
N GLU A 281 -0.39 -21.35 -24.30
CA GLU A 281 -0.25 -21.32 -25.75
C GLU A 281 1.22 -21.52 -26.20
N ARG A 282 2.15 -20.85 -25.51
CA ARG A 282 3.59 -20.95 -25.80
C ARG A 282 4.17 -22.31 -25.45
N ASN A 283 3.71 -22.91 -24.35
CA ASN A 283 4.09 -24.28 -23.97
C ASN A 283 3.59 -25.28 -25.04
N ASN A 284 2.34 -25.14 -25.49
CA ASN A 284 1.78 -25.98 -26.56
C ASN A 284 2.53 -25.82 -27.89
N SER A 285 3.05 -24.62 -28.16
CA SER A 285 3.84 -24.31 -29.36
C SER A 285 5.34 -24.60 -29.24
N ASN A 286 5.82 -25.13 -28.10
CA ASN A 286 7.24 -25.36 -27.79
C ASN A 286 8.14 -24.11 -27.92
N ARG A 287 7.61 -22.89 -27.68
CA ARG A 287 8.35 -21.61 -27.84
C ARG A 287 9.03 -21.13 -26.55
N GLY A 288 9.02 -21.94 -25.49
CA GLY A 288 9.54 -21.57 -24.16
C GLY A 288 8.80 -20.40 -23.49
N GLN A 289 9.18 -20.11 -22.25
CA GLN A 289 8.53 -19.09 -21.40
C GLN A 289 9.28 -17.74 -21.34
N SER A 290 10.33 -17.59 -22.14
CA SER A 290 11.06 -16.32 -22.31
C SER A 290 10.40 -15.50 -23.43
N PHE A 291 9.76 -14.38 -23.08
CA PHE A 291 9.18 -13.43 -24.04
C PHE A 291 9.15 -12.01 -23.47
N SER A 292 8.95 -11.00 -24.33
CA SER A 292 8.81 -9.61 -23.90
C SER A 292 7.35 -9.28 -23.61
N ALA A 293 7.08 -8.51 -22.56
CA ALA A 293 5.73 -8.09 -22.21
C ALA A 293 5.07 -7.28 -23.35
N SER A 294 5.86 -6.47 -24.06
CA SER A 294 5.38 -5.61 -25.16
C SER A 294 4.81 -6.40 -26.35
N ASP A 295 5.11 -7.69 -26.47
CA ASP A 295 4.57 -8.54 -27.55
C ASP A 295 3.07 -8.85 -27.35
N TYR A 296 2.62 -8.91 -26.09
CA TYR A 296 1.27 -9.35 -25.71
C TYR A 296 0.46 -8.30 -24.94
N PHE A 297 1.14 -7.31 -24.34
CA PHE A 297 0.54 -6.33 -23.46
C PHE A 297 0.96 -4.91 -23.86
N GLU A 298 0.00 -3.99 -23.93
CA GLU A 298 0.26 -2.55 -24.07
C GLU A 298 0.38 -1.86 -22.71
N VAL A 299 -0.29 -2.41 -21.70
CA VAL A 299 -0.29 -1.92 -20.32
C VAL A 299 -0.08 -3.09 -19.37
N LEU A 300 0.67 -2.85 -18.30
CA LEU A 300 0.85 -3.78 -17.19
C LEU A 300 0.24 -3.20 -15.90
N PRO A 301 -0.34 -4.03 -15.04
CA PRO A 301 -0.72 -3.59 -13.70
C PRO A 301 0.55 -3.24 -12.89
N PRO A 302 0.42 -2.36 -11.87
CA PRO A 302 1.57 -1.95 -11.07
C PRO A 302 2.21 -3.11 -10.28
N ALA A 303 1.45 -4.17 -10.01
CA ALA A 303 1.96 -5.42 -9.48
C ALA A 303 1.37 -6.60 -10.26
N GLY A 304 2.17 -7.64 -10.47
CA GLY A 304 1.74 -8.83 -11.21
C GLY A 304 2.77 -9.95 -11.13
N MET A 305 2.47 -11.08 -11.78
CA MET A 305 3.39 -12.21 -11.88
C MET A 305 4.15 -12.19 -13.22
N LEU A 306 5.35 -12.76 -13.27
CA LEU A 306 6.11 -12.96 -14.50
C LEU A 306 6.84 -14.32 -14.48
N PRO A 307 7.09 -14.97 -15.63
CA PRO A 307 7.83 -16.24 -15.67
C PRO A 307 9.31 -16.05 -15.30
N SER A 308 9.86 -16.91 -14.44
CA SER A 308 11.28 -16.84 -14.06
C SER A 308 12.24 -17.06 -15.24
N ALA A 309 11.78 -17.76 -16.29
CA ALA A 309 12.51 -17.96 -17.55
C ALA A 309 12.82 -16.66 -18.32
N THR A 310 12.17 -15.55 -17.98
CA THR A 310 12.46 -14.23 -18.57
C THR A 310 13.72 -13.57 -18.00
N ILE A 311 14.28 -14.14 -16.93
CA ILE A 311 15.53 -13.71 -16.32
C ILE A 311 16.62 -14.72 -16.69
N HIS A 312 17.64 -14.25 -17.40
CA HIS A 312 18.79 -15.09 -17.75
C HIS A 312 19.66 -15.34 -16.53
N SER A 313 19.80 -16.60 -16.15
CA SER A 313 20.54 -17.02 -14.96
C SER A 313 22.06 -16.85 -15.08
N ALA A 314 22.60 -16.75 -16.29
CA ALA A 314 24.04 -16.57 -16.53
C ALA A 314 24.50 -15.13 -16.30
N ASP A 315 23.79 -14.16 -16.88
CA ASP A 315 24.19 -12.75 -16.91
C ASP A 315 23.31 -11.84 -16.03
N PHE A 316 22.30 -12.42 -15.36
CA PHE A 316 21.24 -11.70 -14.63
C PHE A 316 20.62 -10.57 -15.46
N SER A 317 20.36 -10.88 -16.74
CA SER A 317 19.64 -9.96 -17.62
C SER A 317 18.15 -10.27 -17.65
N GLN A 318 17.33 -9.24 -17.81
CA GLN A 318 15.87 -9.31 -17.92
C GLN A 318 15.43 -9.07 -19.36
N LEU A 319 14.49 -9.88 -19.85
CA LEU A 319 13.87 -9.78 -21.18
C LEU A 319 12.42 -9.25 -21.12
N PHE A 320 11.74 -9.41 -19.98
CA PHE A 320 10.30 -9.19 -19.88
C PHE A 320 9.91 -7.71 -20.05
N PHE A 321 10.63 -6.80 -19.38
CA PHE A 321 10.35 -5.36 -19.44
C PHE A 321 11.20 -4.69 -20.52
N PRO A 322 10.70 -3.60 -21.13
CA PRO A 322 11.52 -2.74 -21.99
C PRO A 322 12.81 -2.29 -21.32
N SER A 323 13.86 -2.07 -22.11
CA SER A 323 15.20 -1.71 -21.60
C SER A 323 15.26 -0.38 -20.86
N GLN A 324 14.27 0.48 -21.07
CA GLN A 324 14.17 1.80 -20.46
C GLN A 324 13.77 1.73 -18.98
N ILE A 325 13.06 0.66 -18.58
CA ILE A 325 12.59 0.51 -17.20
C ILE A 325 13.70 -0.06 -16.32
N GLN A 326 13.96 0.58 -15.18
CA GLN A 326 14.91 0.07 -14.20
C GLN A 326 14.30 -1.12 -13.43
N CYS A 327 14.94 -2.29 -13.51
CA CYS A 327 14.53 -3.50 -12.81
C CYS A 327 15.60 -3.94 -11.80
N ASP A 328 15.20 -4.14 -10.54
CA ASP A 328 16.04 -4.80 -9.54
C ASP A 328 15.43 -6.15 -9.16
N LEU A 329 16.26 -7.14 -8.84
CA LEU A 329 15.85 -8.43 -8.29
C LEU A 329 16.09 -8.44 -6.78
N SER A 330 15.10 -8.86 -5.99
CA SER A 330 15.20 -8.96 -4.53
C SER A 330 14.62 -10.26 -4.00
N ILE A 331 15.32 -10.85 -3.02
CA ILE A 331 14.79 -11.99 -2.24
C ILE A 331 14.00 -11.44 -1.06
N ILE A 332 12.74 -11.84 -0.92
CA ILE A 332 11.81 -11.34 0.11
C ILE A 332 11.10 -12.52 0.78
N PRO A 333 10.80 -12.42 2.10
CA PRO A 333 9.93 -13.39 2.76
C PRO A 333 8.53 -13.48 2.16
N ASP A 334 7.96 -14.68 2.08
CA ASP A 334 6.60 -14.89 1.56
C ASP A 334 5.53 -14.07 2.32
N ASP A 335 5.70 -13.86 3.63
CA ASP A 335 4.79 -13.09 4.47
C ASP A 335 4.86 -11.56 4.24
N GLU A 336 5.91 -11.07 3.59
CA GLU A 336 6.06 -9.65 3.21
C GLU A 336 5.52 -9.36 1.80
N LEU A 337 5.07 -10.38 1.05
CA LEU A 337 4.58 -10.21 -0.32
C LEU A 337 3.27 -9.41 -0.39
N SER A 338 2.26 -9.79 0.39
CA SER A 338 0.94 -9.14 0.41
C SER A 338 1.01 -7.63 0.67
N PRO A 339 1.71 -7.12 1.71
CA PRO A 339 1.77 -5.68 1.95
C PRO A 339 2.52 -4.91 0.84
N LEU A 340 3.50 -5.54 0.17
CA LEU A 340 4.19 -4.92 -0.96
C LEU A 340 3.28 -4.80 -2.20
N ILE A 341 2.49 -5.83 -2.47
CA ILE A 341 1.49 -5.81 -3.55
C ILE A 341 0.48 -4.70 -3.27
N GLU A 342 -0.12 -4.66 -2.08
CA GLU A 342 -1.10 -3.63 -1.71
C GLU A 342 -0.53 -2.21 -1.83
N GLY A 343 0.70 -1.99 -1.38
CA GLY A 343 1.38 -0.71 -1.49
C GLY A 343 1.62 -0.27 -2.94
N SER A 344 1.87 -1.22 -3.84
CA SER A 344 2.11 -0.95 -5.26
C SER A 344 0.84 -0.77 -6.06
N LEU A 345 -0.26 -1.41 -5.69
CA LEU A 345 -1.57 -1.15 -6.30
C LEU A 345 -1.97 0.32 -6.17
N LEU A 346 -1.43 1.09 -5.23
CA LEU A 346 -1.67 2.54 -5.14
C LEU A 346 -0.99 3.36 -6.23
N LEU A 347 -0.10 2.76 -7.02
CA LEU A 347 0.60 3.41 -8.12
C LEU A 347 -0.17 3.27 -9.44
N SER A 348 0.14 4.15 -10.37
CA SER A 348 -0.41 4.08 -11.72
C SER A 348 0.07 2.82 -12.45
N PRO A 349 -0.78 2.21 -13.31
CA PRO A 349 -0.36 1.16 -14.21
C PRO A 349 0.82 1.58 -15.10
N VAL A 350 1.62 0.60 -15.53
CA VAL A 350 2.77 0.82 -16.41
C VAL A 350 2.31 0.73 -17.85
N ASN A 351 2.30 1.85 -18.56
CA ASN A 351 1.96 1.87 -19.98
C ASN A 351 3.23 1.68 -20.82
N LEU A 352 3.32 0.55 -21.53
CA LEU A 352 4.49 0.18 -22.35
C LEU A 352 4.55 0.90 -23.70
N THR A 353 3.50 1.65 -24.05
CA THR A 353 3.44 2.43 -25.30
C THR A 353 4.04 3.82 -25.19
N PHE A 354 4.37 4.27 -23.98
CA PHE A 354 4.97 5.58 -23.74
C PHE A 354 6.40 5.67 -24.31
N PRO A 355 6.83 6.90 -24.68
CA PRO A 355 8.21 7.12 -25.11
C PRO A 355 9.20 6.80 -23.98
N GLY A 356 10.44 6.49 -24.37
CA GLY A 356 11.46 5.98 -23.44
C GLY A 356 11.69 6.84 -22.20
N ASP A 357 11.65 8.17 -22.35
CA ASP A 357 11.90 9.13 -21.26
C ASP A 357 10.90 8.99 -20.11
N GLU A 358 9.63 8.69 -20.40
CA GLU A 358 8.61 8.50 -19.36
C GLU A 358 8.76 7.12 -18.69
N LEU A 359 9.16 6.10 -19.45
CA LEU A 359 9.42 4.76 -18.93
C LEU A 359 10.61 4.71 -17.96
N GLU A 360 11.61 5.57 -18.13
CA GLU A 360 12.76 5.69 -17.21
C GLU A 360 12.35 6.16 -15.81
N SER A 361 11.26 6.92 -15.69
CA SER A 361 10.75 7.36 -14.38
C SER A 361 10.18 6.20 -13.55
N SER A 362 9.82 5.10 -14.21
CA SER A 362 9.23 3.91 -13.60
C SER A 362 10.31 2.96 -13.11
N SER A 363 10.22 2.55 -11.84
CA SER A 363 11.15 1.59 -11.24
C SER A 363 10.40 0.35 -10.78
N ILE A 364 10.86 -0.82 -11.21
CA ILE A 364 10.24 -2.12 -10.91
C ILE A 364 11.17 -2.94 -10.02
N LEU A 365 10.58 -3.63 -9.06
CA LEU A 365 11.25 -4.61 -8.21
C LEU A 365 10.67 -5.99 -8.51
N ILE A 366 11.52 -6.92 -8.95
CA ILE A 366 11.18 -8.32 -9.12
C ILE A 366 11.48 -9.04 -7.82
N LEU A 367 10.48 -9.76 -7.32
CA LEU A 367 10.47 -10.43 -6.03
C LEU A 367 10.63 -11.94 -6.23
N VAL A 368 11.63 -12.50 -5.54
CA VAL A 368 11.79 -13.93 -5.37
C VAL A 368 11.26 -14.28 -3.98
N PRO A 369 10.02 -14.80 -3.89
CA PRO A 369 9.43 -15.20 -2.61
C PRO A 369 10.16 -16.43 -2.06
N VAL A 370 10.61 -16.35 -0.81
CA VAL A 370 11.31 -17.42 -0.11
C VAL A 370 10.75 -17.57 1.31
N PRO A 371 10.60 -18.79 1.85
CA PRO A 371 10.19 -18.99 3.23
C PRO A 371 11.11 -18.28 4.23
N ARG A 372 10.54 -17.59 5.22
CA ARG A 372 11.27 -16.77 6.21
C ARG A 372 12.43 -17.51 6.90
N ALA A 373 12.29 -18.82 7.13
CA ALA A 373 13.32 -19.66 7.74
C ALA A 373 14.61 -19.76 6.92
N GLN A 374 14.55 -19.62 5.60
CA GLN A 374 15.71 -19.75 4.72
C GLN A 374 16.49 -18.43 4.55
N ILE A 375 15.89 -17.29 4.87
CA ILE A 375 16.50 -15.96 4.66
C ILE A 375 17.82 -15.75 5.42
N PRO A 376 17.99 -16.19 6.68
CA PRO A 376 19.29 -16.09 7.36
C PRO A 376 20.40 -16.82 6.60
N SER A 377 20.09 -17.95 5.96
CA SER A 377 21.06 -18.70 5.15
C SER A 377 21.47 -17.95 3.87
N PHE A 378 20.51 -17.24 3.24
CA PHE A 378 20.79 -16.37 2.11
C PHE A 378 21.60 -15.14 2.53
N LYS A 379 21.26 -14.51 3.66
CA LYS A 379 22.01 -13.36 4.20
C LYS A 379 23.44 -13.70 4.63
N ALA A 380 23.69 -14.94 5.05
CA ALA A 380 25.05 -15.39 5.37
C ALA A 380 25.92 -15.56 4.12
N LYS A 381 25.31 -15.89 2.97
CA LYS A 381 26.01 -16.14 1.70
C LYS A 381 26.07 -14.92 0.78
N LEU A 382 25.11 -14.00 0.90
CA LEU A 382 24.98 -12.80 0.06
C LEU A 382 25.32 -11.55 0.87
N THR A 383 26.11 -10.64 0.28
CA THR A 383 26.38 -9.31 0.85
C THR A 383 25.15 -8.40 0.79
N THR A 384 24.35 -8.49 -0.28
CA THR A 384 23.08 -7.78 -0.45
C THR A 384 22.00 -8.74 -0.96
N LEU A 385 20.76 -8.57 -0.46
CA LEU A 385 19.58 -9.30 -0.95
C LEU A 385 18.93 -8.64 -2.17
N VAL A 386 19.56 -7.60 -2.72
CA VAL A 386 19.11 -6.86 -3.90
C VAL A 386 20.22 -6.93 -4.95
N ASN A 387 19.86 -7.24 -6.18
CA ASN A 387 20.72 -7.31 -7.35
C ASN A 387 20.11 -6.50 -8.51
N PRO A 388 20.74 -5.43 -9.00
CA PRO A 388 20.24 -4.70 -10.17
C PRO A 388 20.33 -5.58 -11.43
N LEU A 389 19.24 -5.68 -12.19
CA LEU A 389 19.20 -6.50 -13.42
C LEU A 389 19.61 -5.66 -14.63
N ARG A 390 20.34 -6.30 -15.55
CA ARG A 390 20.70 -5.69 -16.85
C ARG A 390 19.57 -5.92 -17.85
N SER A 391 19.31 -5.00 -18.78
CA SER A 391 18.43 -5.35 -19.91
C SER A 391 19.15 -6.31 -20.86
N ALA A 392 18.44 -7.32 -21.36
CA ALA A 392 18.99 -8.30 -22.30
C ALA A 392 19.21 -7.74 -23.71
N ALA A 393 18.65 -6.57 -24.05
CA ALA A 393 18.82 -5.93 -25.35
C ALA A 393 20.27 -5.41 -25.54
N PRO A 394 21.11 -6.04 -26.40
CA PRO A 394 22.56 -5.79 -26.44
C PRO A 394 23.01 -4.45 -27.03
N GLY A 395 22.09 -3.54 -27.38
CA GLY A 395 22.40 -2.34 -28.19
C GLY A 395 21.72 -1.03 -27.76
N MET A 396 20.85 -1.02 -26.75
CA MET A 396 20.22 0.21 -26.28
C MET A 396 20.98 0.79 -25.07
N VAL A 397 21.73 1.86 -25.34
CA VAL A 397 22.78 2.47 -24.50
C VAL A 397 22.22 3.51 -23.52
N PHE A 398 20.91 3.56 -23.28
CA PHE A 398 20.27 4.71 -22.62
C PHE A 398 20.65 4.89 -21.14
N GLN A 399 20.97 3.81 -20.41
CA GLN A 399 21.26 3.90 -18.97
C GLN A 399 22.76 3.98 -18.60
N ARG A 400 23.67 4.00 -19.57
CA ARG A 400 25.11 4.18 -19.26
C ARG A 400 25.38 5.66 -19.04
N LYS A 401 26.11 6.00 -17.97
CA LYS A 401 26.63 7.37 -17.83
C LYS A 401 27.45 7.72 -19.08
N PRO A 402 27.43 8.97 -19.59
CA PRO A 402 28.21 9.35 -20.77
C PRO A 402 29.70 8.99 -20.67
N ILE A 403 30.24 8.94 -19.46
CA ILE A 403 31.61 8.51 -19.21
C ILE A 403 31.80 7.00 -19.40
N GLU A 404 30.80 6.17 -19.10
CA GLU A 404 30.81 4.72 -19.28
C GLU A 404 30.64 4.30 -20.75
N SER A 405 29.90 5.09 -21.54
CA SER A 405 29.85 4.89 -22.98
C SER A 405 31.17 5.28 -23.66
N LEU A 406 31.84 6.34 -23.19
CA LEU A 406 33.18 6.72 -23.65
C LEU A 406 34.26 5.72 -23.25
N THR A 407 34.21 5.15 -22.03
CA THR A 407 35.15 4.08 -21.62
C THR A 407 34.89 2.78 -22.40
N ALA A 408 33.64 2.48 -22.76
CA ALA A 408 33.32 1.33 -23.61
C ALA A 408 33.81 1.51 -25.05
N LEU A 409 33.75 2.73 -25.62
CA LEU A 409 34.31 3.04 -26.94
C LEU A 409 35.84 2.95 -26.95
N THR A 410 36.51 3.31 -25.86
CA THR A 410 37.96 3.11 -25.70
C THR A 410 38.33 1.66 -25.42
N ALA A 411 37.39 0.83 -24.96
CA ALA A 411 37.52 -0.61 -24.76
C ALA A 411 37.19 -1.45 -26.03
N LEU A 412 37.41 -0.91 -27.23
CA LEU A 412 37.38 -1.64 -28.53
C LEU A 412 38.43 -2.78 -28.64
N ARG A 413 39.10 -3.14 -27.54
CA ARG A 413 39.78 -4.43 -27.41
C ARG A 413 38.74 -5.43 -26.98
N LEU A 414 38.43 -6.39 -27.86
CA LEU A 414 37.70 -7.60 -27.51
C LEU A 414 38.25 -8.12 -26.17
N PRO A 415 37.46 -8.11 -25.09
CA PRO A 415 37.93 -8.70 -23.85
C PRO A 415 38.24 -10.18 -24.13
N PRO A 416 39.33 -10.73 -23.56
CA PRO A 416 39.59 -12.15 -23.66
C PRO A 416 38.34 -12.91 -23.18
N PRO A 417 38.01 -14.09 -23.75
CA PRO A 417 36.84 -14.85 -23.35
C PRO A 417 36.93 -15.10 -21.85
N VAL A 418 36.06 -14.44 -21.09
CA VAL A 418 35.97 -14.64 -19.65
C VAL A 418 35.42 -16.05 -19.51
N LEU A 419 36.30 -17.01 -19.18
CA LEU A 419 35.86 -18.30 -18.67
C LEU A 419 34.94 -17.99 -17.49
N ASN A 420 33.68 -18.43 -17.57
CA ASN A 420 32.69 -18.24 -16.51
C ASN A 420 33.18 -18.91 -15.22
N VAL A 421 33.98 -18.20 -14.43
CA VAL A 421 34.22 -18.52 -13.03
C VAL A 421 32.90 -18.23 -12.35
N VAL A 422 32.07 -19.26 -12.19
CA VAL A 422 30.79 -19.15 -11.48
C VAL A 422 31.09 -18.60 -10.11
N SER A 423 30.81 -17.32 -9.88
CA SER A 423 30.96 -16.73 -8.57
C SER A 423 30.05 -17.50 -7.61
N PRO A 424 30.51 -17.86 -6.40
CA PRO A 424 29.65 -18.53 -5.43
C PRO A 424 28.38 -17.71 -5.12
N ILE A 425 28.42 -16.38 -5.26
CA ILE A 425 27.28 -15.47 -5.13
C ILE A 425 26.22 -15.76 -6.20
N ASP A 426 26.64 -15.93 -7.46
CA ASP A 426 25.73 -16.17 -8.59
C ASP A 426 25.05 -17.53 -8.46
N SER A 427 25.74 -18.53 -7.88
CA SER A 427 25.15 -19.84 -7.61
C SER A 427 23.97 -19.79 -6.64
N VAL A 428 24.01 -18.89 -5.65
CA VAL A 428 22.94 -18.71 -4.65
C VAL A 428 21.72 -18.03 -5.28
N TRP A 429 21.94 -17.02 -6.12
CA TRP A 429 20.87 -16.40 -6.89
C TRP A 429 20.22 -17.35 -7.90
N LYS A 430 21.02 -18.20 -8.56
CA LYS A 430 20.51 -19.28 -9.43
C LYS A 430 19.64 -20.26 -8.66
N GLN A 431 20.06 -20.65 -7.45
CA GLN A 431 19.27 -21.51 -6.57
C GLN A 431 17.93 -20.84 -6.22
N ALA A 432 17.94 -19.57 -5.85
CA ALA A 432 16.72 -18.83 -5.53
C ALA A 432 15.75 -18.76 -6.72
N LEU A 433 16.23 -18.46 -7.93
CA LEU A 433 15.42 -18.41 -9.16
C LEU A 433 14.86 -19.78 -9.56
N SER A 434 15.61 -20.86 -9.34
CA SER A 434 15.16 -22.22 -9.68
C SER A 434 14.02 -22.74 -8.80
N THR A 435 13.79 -22.10 -7.65
CA THR A 435 12.78 -22.55 -6.68
C THR A 435 11.36 -22.25 -7.18
N ASN A 436 11.16 -21.13 -7.90
CA ASN A 436 9.85 -20.66 -8.31
C ASN A 436 9.77 -20.46 -9.84
N PRO A 437 8.80 -21.10 -10.53
CA PRO A 437 8.59 -20.91 -11.97
C PRO A 437 7.98 -19.55 -12.30
N LEU A 438 7.24 -18.96 -11.34
CA LEU A 438 6.62 -17.64 -11.46
C LEU A 438 7.14 -16.74 -10.34
N LEU A 439 7.57 -15.54 -10.70
CA LEU A 439 8.04 -14.49 -9.81
C LEU A 439 6.99 -13.38 -9.74
N TRP A 440 7.03 -12.58 -8.69
CA TRP A 440 6.20 -11.38 -8.59
C TRP A 440 7.01 -10.15 -9.00
N TYR A 441 6.37 -9.16 -9.59
CA TYR A 441 6.95 -7.84 -9.77
C TYR A 441 6.04 -6.79 -9.14
N VAL A 442 6.67 -5.72 -8.67
CA VAL A 442 6.03 -4.65 -7.91
C VAL A 442 6.65 -3.32 -8.32
N CYS A 443 5.83 -2.35 -8.72
CA CYS A 443 6.27 -0.99 -8.97
C CYS A 443 6.66 -0.31 -7.65
N ARG A 444 7.79 0.39 -7.66
CA ARG A 444 8.28 1.17 -6.52
C ARG A 444 8.05 2.65 -6.76
N ARG A 445 7.76 3.37 -5.67
CA ARG A 445 7.85 4.83 -5.67
C ARG A 445 9.31 5.21 -5.84
N ASN A 446 9.61 5.95 -6.90
CA ASN A 446 10.93 6.50 -7.13
C ASN A 446 11.15 7.68 -6.17
N LEU A 447 11.42 7.37 -4.90
CA LEU A 447 11.86 8.36 -3.94
C LEU A 447 13.37 8.48 -4.09
N GLN A 448 13.85 9.67 -4.44
CA GLN A 448 15.26 10.02 -4.27
C GLN A 448 15.55 10.08 -2.77
N ILE A 449 15.73 8.91 -2.14
CA ILE A 449 16.12 8.82 -0.75
C ILE A 449 17.59 9.25 -0.71
N ARG A 450 17.86 10.40 -0.09
CA ARG A 450 19.23 10.77 0.27
C ARG A 450 19.79 9.63 1.12
N LYS A 451 20.92 9.04 0.69
CA LYS A 451 21.57 7.91 1.37
C LYS A 451 21.88 8.19 2.86
N ASP A 452 21.88 9.46 3.26
CA ASP A 452 22.07 9.92 4.63
C ASP A 452 20.87 9.59 5.56
N VAL A 453 19.70 9.25 5.01
CA VAL A 453 18.47 8.93 5.76
C VAL A 453 18.12 7.44 5.63
N ILE A 454 19.09 6.55 5.83
CA ILE A 454 18.80 5.13 6.04
C ILE A 454 18.58 4.95 7.54
N GLY A 455 17.32 4.83 7.96
CA GLY A 455 16.98 4.49 9.34
C GLY A 455 17.63 3.17 9.74
N LYS A 456 18.48 3.19 10.77
CA LYS A 456 19.14 2.00 11.31
C LYS A 456 18.15 1.26 12.22
N ARG A 457 18.01 -0.06 12.04
CA ARG A 457 17.19 -0.88 12.93
C ARG A 457 17.76 -0.82 14.35
N VAL A 458 16.95 -0.36 15.29
CA VAL A 458 17.26 -0.40 16.72
C VAL A 458 16.40 -1.50 17.34
N THR A 459 16.98 -2.33 18.20
CA THR A 459 16.26 -3.39 18.93
C THR A 459 15.21 -2.79 19.87
N ALA A 460 14.07 -3.48 20.05
CA ALA A 460 12.95 -2.98 20.86
C ALA A 460 13.33 -2.65 22.32
N ASP A 461 14.28 -3.38 22.90
CA ASP A 461 14.82 -3.10 24.24
C ASP A 461 15.43 -1.69 24.37
N ALA A 462 16.00 -1.16 23.28
CA ALA A 462 16.57 0.17 23.31
C ALA A 462 15.50 1.27 23.44
N VAL A 463 14.25 1.02 23.02
CA VAL A 463 13.15 2.00 23.14
C VAL A 463 12.77 2.15 24.61
N THR A 464 12.56 1.03 25.32
CA THR A 464 12.29 1.02 26.76
C THR A 464 13.43 1.67 27.54
N SER A 465 14.67 1.35 27.19
CA SER A 465 15.85 1.94 27.83
C SER A 465 15.97 3.44 27.56
N LEU A 466 15.56 3.91 26.38
CA LEU A 466 15.55 5.34 26.04
C LEU A 466 14.48 6.10 26.84
N PHE A 467 13.30 5.50 27.06
CA PHE A 467 12.29 6.06 27.97
C PHE A 467 12.83 6.20 29.39
N ASN A 468 13.51 5.18 29.91
CA ASN A 468 14.11 5.22 31.25
C ASN A 468 15.20 6.28 31.36
N LEU A 469 16.02 6.46 30.32
CA LEU A 469 17.01 7.55 30.24
C LEU A 469 16.30 8.93 30.27
N THR A 470 15.26 9.13 29.46
CA THR A 470 14.52 10.41 29.46
C THR A 470 13.87 10.71 30.81
N ASP A 471 13.36 9.69 31.51
CA ASP A 471 12.81 9.82 32.86
C ASP A 471 13.92 10.13 33.89
N ALA A 472 15.09 9.49 33.79
CA ALA A 472 16.24 9.80 34.63
C ALA A 472 16.77 11.24 34.42
N LEU A 473 16.80 11.71 33.16
CA LEU A 473 17.13 13.10 32.83
C LEU A 473 16.14 14.08 33.46
N ALA A 474 14.84 13.83 33.28
CA ALA A 474 13.78 14.67 33.82
C ALA A 474 13.81 14.75 35.36
N LYS A 475 14.09 13.64 36.05
CA LYS A 475 14.21 13.57 37.51
C LYS A 475 15.48 14.22 38.06
N SER A 476 16.53 14.37 37.25
CA SER A 476 17.82 14.94 37.68
C SER A 476 17.79 16.47 37.72
N THR A 477 17.58 17.15 36.57
CA THR A 477 17.44 18.60 36.44
C THR A 477 16.96 18.92 35.01
N PRO A 478 16.00 19.86 34.79
CA PRO A 478 15.53 20.21 33.44
C PRO A 478 16.64 20.64 32.47
N GLN A 479 17.68 21.31 32.98
CA GLN A 479 18.84 21.78 32.20
C GLN A 479 19.65 20.64 31.54
N LEU A 480 19.63 19.42 32.10
CA LEU A 480 20.35 18.27 31.52
C LEU A 480 19.60 17.68 30.32
N THR A 481 18.27 17.72 30.35
CA THR A 481 17.41 17.31 29.23
C THR A 481 17.65 18.20 28.01
N ASP A 482 17.79 19.51 28.22
CA ASP A 482 18.07 20.47 27.15
C ASP A 482 19.46 20.24 26.52
N ARG A 483 20.48 19.99 27.35
CA ARG A 483 21.85 19.69 26.90
C ARG A 483 21.92 18.39 26.10
N PHE A 484 21.27 17.33 26.56
CA PHE A 484 21.17 16.07 25.83
C PHE A 484 20.44 16.25 24.48
N THR A 485 19.38 17.04 24.45
CA THR A 485 18.64 17.36 23.23
C THR A 485 19.50 18.16 22.25
N ALA A 486 20.24 19.15 22.74
CA ALA A 486 21.18 19.93 21.94
C ALA A 486 22.29 19.08 21.32
N LEU A 487 22.83 18.10 22.06
CA LEU A 487 23.81 17.14 21.53
C LEU A 487 23.24 16.29 20.39
N ARG A 488 21.98 15.83 20.51
CA ARG A 488 21.30 15.06 19.46
C ARG A 488 20.96 15.87 18.21
N GLN A 489 20.73 17.17 18.38
CA GLN A 489 20.38 18.10 17.30
C GLN A 489 21.60 18.80 16.69
N ASN A 490 22.81 18.50 17.18
CA ASN A 490 24.03 19.13 16.67
C ASN A 490 24.29 18.71 15.21
N PRO A 491 24.42 19.66 14.26
CA PRO A 491 24.65 19.34 12.85
C PRO A 491 26.00 18.63 12.59
N LYS A 492 26.94 18.67 13.55
CA LYS A 492 28.24 17.99 13.47
C LYS A 492 28.21 16.55 14.04
N ALA A 493 27.05 16.05 14.47
CA ALA A 493 26.91 14.70 15.02
C ALA A 493 26.58 13.69 13.92
N THR A 494 27.28 12.55 13.92
CA THR A 494 26.98 11.42 13.03
C THR A 494 25.91 10.52 13.66
N SER A 495 25.03 9.93 12.85
CA SER A 495 23.98 9.01 13.33
C SER A 495 24.53 7.87 14.20
N ASP A 496 25.68 7.29 13.81
CA ASP A 496 26.35 6.24 14.58
C ASP A 496 26.92 6.73 15.91
N GLY A 497 27.41 7.97 15.98
CA GLY A 497 27.87 8.60 17.21
C GLY A 497 26.72 8.83 18.21
N ILE A 498 25.58 9.32 17.72
CA ILE A 498 24.37 9.51 18.54
C ILE A 498 23.85 8.18 19.08
N ALA A 499 23.82 7.14 18.24
CA ALA A 499 23.39 5.81 18.66
C ALA A 499 24.30 5.22 19.75
N SER A 500 25.62 5.36 19.59
CA SER A 500 26.60 4.92 20.59
C SER A 500 26.50 5.69 21.91
N MET A 501 26.37 7.02 21.85
CA MET A 501 26.16 7.87 23.03
C MET A 501 24.88 7.48 23.78
N THR A 502 23.78 7.34 23.05
CA THR A 502 22.48 6.98 23.64
C THR A 502 22.56 5.59 24.27
N GLY A 503 23.16 4.61 23.59
CA GLY A 503 23.36 3.26 24.12
C GLY A 503 24.16 3.23 25.43
N LEU A 504 25.19 4.07 25.55
CA LEU A 504 25.94 4.21 26.80
C LEU A 504 25.08 4.78 27.93
N LEU A 505 24.40 5.90 27.67
CA LEU A 505 23.63 6.62 28.69
C LEU A 505 22.38 5.85 29.12
N THR A 506 21.94 4.87 28.33
CA THR A 506 20.90 3.92 28.74
C THR A 506 21.38 2.85 29.72
N GLY A 507 22.69 2.77 30.00
CA GLY A 507 23.25 1.84 30.97
C GLY A 507 22.70 2.02 32.39
N THR A 508 22.62 0.93 33.15
CA THR A 508 22.04 0.89 34.51
C THR A 508 22.72 1.87 35.48
N VAL A 509 24.01 2.13 35.29
CA VAL A 509 24.79 3.08 36.11
C VAL A 509 24.27 4.52 35.99
N PHE A 510 23.77 4.90 34.81
CA PHE A 510 23.32 6.26 34.50
C PHE A 510 21.85 6.51 34.82
N VAL A 511 21.02 5.45 34.73
CA VAL A 511 19.56 5.52 34.85
C VAL A 511 19.08 5.33 36.31
N GLY A 512 19.98 4.93 37.22
CA GLY A 512 19.66 4.77 38.64
C GLY A 512 19.21 6.06 39.34
N SER A 513 18.39 5.92 40.39
CA SER A 513 17.92 7.05 41.22
C SER A 513 18.95 7.58 42.22
N SER A 514 20.16 7.00 42.26
CA SER A 514 21.20 7.37 43.20
C SER A 514 21.82 8.74 42.87
N THR A 515 22.40 9.41 43.87
CA THR A 515 23.18 10.64 43.65
C THR A 515 24.39 10.40 42.76
N ASN A 516 24.96 9.19 42.80
CA ASN A 516 26.14 8.80 42.03
C ASN A 516 25.81 8.71 40.54
N SER A 517 24.68 8.09 40.21
CA SER A 517 24.14 8.01 38.85
C SER A 517 23.94 9.39 38.23
N ARG A 518 23.44 10.36 39.02
CA ARG A 518 23.26 11.76 38.57
C ARG A 518 24.60 12.46 38.31
N MET A 519 25.64 12.19 39.11
CA MET A 519 26.99 12.72 38.89
C MET A 519 27.65 12.13 37.64
N PHE A 520 27.54 10.80 37.44
CA PHE A 520 28.07 10.14 36.25
C PHE A 520 27.38 10.60 34.96
N LEU A 521 26.05 10.72 34.98
CA LEU A 521 25.27 11.20 33.84
C LEU A 521 25.68 12.62 33.45
N ARG A 522 25.82 13.53 34.42
CA ARG A 522 26.23 14.92 34.18
C ARG A 522 27.68 15.02 33.70
N GLY A 523 28.58 14.22 34.26
CA GLY A 523 29.97 14.13 33.81
C GLY A 523 30.09 13.62 32.37
N ALA A 524 29.36 12.55 32.03
CA ALA A 524 29.35 11.97 30.69
C ALA A 524 28.82 12.97 29.65
N ILE A 525 27.70 13.67 29.92
CA ILE A 525 27.15 14.69 29.02
C ILE A 525 28.17 15.82 28.77
N LYS A 526 28.89 16.26 29.81
CA LYS A 526 29.92 17.29 29.65
C LYS A 526 31.09 16.83 28.79
N GLU A 527 31.49 15.57 28.87
CA GLU A 527 32.53 15.02 27.98
C GLU A 527 32.08 14.94 26.53
N PHE A 528 30.82 14.55 26.28
CA PHE A 528 30.27 14.56 24.93
C PHE A 528 30.18 15.97 24.34
N GLU A 529 29.95 17.00 25.16
CA GLU A 529 29.99 18.41 24.73
C GLU A 529 31.39 18.93 24.40
N GLN A 530 32.43 18.37 25.01
CA GLN A 530 33.82 18.77 24.76
C GLN A 530 34.38 18.21 23.43
N LEU A 531 33.70 17.25 22.81
CA LEU A 531 34.10 16.70 21.52
C LEU A 531 33.82 17.70 20.38
N ALA A 532 34.80 17.91 19.51
CA ALA A 532 34.66 18.80 18.34
C ALA A 532 33.63 18.28 17.31
N THR A 533 33.50 16.96 17.20
CA THR A 533 32.53 16.23 16.36
C THR A 533 32.08 14.97 17.09
N LEU A 534 30.78 14.70 17.16
CA LEU A 534 30.24 13.48 17.77
C LEU A 534 30.22 12.35 16.72
N ASP A 535 31.37 11.69 16.57
CA ASP A 535 31.59 10.55 15.69
C ASP A 535 31.64 9.23 16.47
N LEU A 536 31.67 8.09 15.75
CA LEU A 536 31.71 6.76 16.38
C LEU A 536 33.00 6.55 17.19
N SER A 537 34.14 7.06 16.72
CA SER A 537 35.43 6.98 17.41
C SER A 537 35.42 7.72 18.74
N GLY A 538 34.97 8.98 18.73
CA GLY A 538 34.86 9.82 19.91
C GLY A 538 33.87 9.23 20.90
N ALA A 539 32.69 8.81 20.46
CA ALA A 539 31.70 8.20 21.34
C ALA A 539 32.20 6.90 22.00
N ASN A 540 32.91 6.05 21.27
CA ASN A 540 33.49 4.82 21.82
C ASN A 540 34.65 5.09 22.80
N SER A 541 35.43 6.16 22.61
CA SER A 541 36.50 6.52 23.54
C SER A 541 35.95 6.89 24.93
N ILE A 542 34.87 7.67 24.97
CA ILE A 542 34.12 7.98 26.20
C ILE A 542 33.49 6.68 26.75
N ALA A 543 32.92 5.85 25.88
CA ALA A 543 32.32 4.60 26.32
C ALA A 543 33.28 3.61 26.99
N ARG A 544 34.54 3.58 26.56
CA ARG A 544 35.57 2.78 27.24
C ARG A 544 35.89 3.32 28.63
N ARG A 545 35.88 4.64 28.83
CA ARG A 545 36.17 5.25 30.14
C ARG A 545 35.06 5.00 31.16
N PHE A 546 33.80 5.02 30.72
CA PHE A 546 32.64 4.72 31.56
C PHE A 546 32.22 3.24 31.53
N GLY A 547 32.98 2.38 30.86
CA GLY A 547 32.65 0.96 30.64
C GLY A 547 33.18 0.01 31.72
N ASP A 548 33.67 0.51 32.85
CA ASP A 548 34.18 -0.34 33.93
C ASP A 548 33.00 -1.08 34.61
N PRO A 549 33.01 -2.43 34.69
CA PRO A 549 31.94 -3.19 35.34
C PRO A 549 31.75 -2.88 36.83
N ASN A 550 32.75 -2.30 37.50
CA ASN A 550 32.68 -1.91 38.92
C ASN A 550 32.42 -0.40 39.12
N LEU A 551 32.07 0.33 38.06
CA LEU A 551 31.86 1.78 38.11
C LEU A 551 30.85 2.17 39.20
N GLY A 552 31.28 3.01 40.13
CA GLY A 552 30.47 3.56 41.23
C GLY A 552 30.79 2.97 42.61
N GLN A 553 31.52 1.86 42.69
CA GLN A 553 31.95 1.27 43.97
C GLN A 553 32.99 2.15 44.69
N GLY A 554 33.93 2.73 43.94
CA GLY A 554 34.95 3.63 44.49
C GLY A 554 34.36 4.93 45.00
N LEU A 555 33.41 5.51 44.27
CA LEU A 555 32.70 6.73 44.68
C LEU A 555 31.88 6.48 45.96
N THR A 556 31.26 5.30 46.10
CA THR A 556 30.55 4.93 47.33
C THR A 556 31.49 4.85 48.54
N ARG A 557 32.73 4.38 48.34
CA ARG A 557 33.77 4.38 49.39
C ARG A 557 34.25 5.80 49.74
N VAL A 558 34.44 6.65 48.72
CA VAL A 558 34.79 8.08 48.92
C VAL A 558 33.71 8.81 49.72
N GLN A 559 32.45 8.49 49.46
CA GLN A 559 31.31 9.04 50.18
C GLN A 559 31.23 8.63 51.64
N ALA A 560 31.57 7.38 51.95
CA ALA A 560 31.62 6.90 53.33
C ALA A 560 32.73 7.59 54.15
N LEU A 561 33.86 7.90 53.51
CA LEU A 561 35.03 8.51 54.17
C LEU A 561 34.97 10.04 54.24
N VAL A 562 34.32 10.69 53.26
CA VAL A 562 34.18 12.14 53.15
C VAL A 562 32.71 12.50 52.85
N PRO A 563 31.84 12.56 53.88
CA PRO A 563 30.41 12.87 53.73
C PRO A 563 30.14 14.26 53.15
N ASP A 564 31.06 15.19 53.38
CA ASP A 564 31.02 16.58 52.91
C ASP A 564 30.95 16.71 51.37
N LEU A 565 31.38 15.67 50.63
CA LEU A 565 31.35 15.67 49.16
C LEU A 565 29.91 15.69 48.60
N ILE A 566 28.96 15.10 49.34
CA ILE A 566 27.54 15.01 48.95
C ILE A 566 26.65 15.97 49.76
N ALA A 567 27.15 16.52 50.86
CA ALA A 567 26.35 17.31 51.78
C ALA A 567 25.80 18.62 51.14
N THR A 568 26.54 19.21 50.19
CA THR A 568 26.15 20.46 49.53
C THR A 568 25.83 20.24 48.04
N PRO A 569 24.67 20.68 47.53
CA PRO A 569 24.34 20.55 46.10
C PRO A 569 25.34 21.24 45.18
N ALA A 570 25.91 22.38 45.58
CA ALA A 570 26.89 23.13 44.79
C ALA A 570 28.20 22.35 44.55
N THR A 571 28.69 21.60 45.55
CA THR A 571 29.91 20.78 45.40
C THR A 571 29.67 19.57 44.50
N ILE A 572 28.47 18.97 44.54
CA ILE A 572 28.08 17.89 43.62
C ILE A 572 28.13 18.37 42.17
N LEU A 573 27.62 19.58 41.92
CA LEU A 573 27.57 20.18 40.58
C LEU A 573 28.98 20.45 40.04
N THR A 574 29.84 21.08 40.84
CA THR A 574 31.21 21.42 40.40
C THR A 574 32.08 20.18 40.19
N VAL A 575 31.93 19.15 41.04
CA VAL A 575 32.65 17.87 40.89
C VAL A 575 32.15 17.08 39.68
N ALA A 576 30.83 16.99 39.46
CA ALA A 576 30.28 16.32 38.29
C ALA A 576 30.65 17.05 36.98
N GLU A 577 30.73 18.38 37.03
CA GLU A 577 31.22 19.20 35.92
C GLU A 577 32.74 19.13 35.71
N SER A 578 33.51 18.44 36.53
CA SER A 578 34.94 18.24 36.22
C SER A 578 35.13 17.30 35.02
N GLY A 579 34.17 16.42 34.70
CA GLY A 579 34.36 15.39 33.67
C GLY A 579 35.51 14.43 34.00
N ALA A 580 35.80 14.23 35.29
CA ALA A 580 36.83 13.31 35.78
C ALA A 580 36.25 12.29 36.79
N MET A 581 34.96 11.99 36.65
CA MET A 581 34.23 11.07 37.54
C MET A 581 34.73 9.62 37.46
N PRO A 582 35.05 9.05 36.27
CA PRO A 582 35.63 7.71 36.19
C PRO A 582 36.98 7.62 36.90
N GLU A 583 37.82 8.66 36.81
CA GLU A 583 39.11 8.71 37.47
C GLU A 583 38.99 8.78 39.00
N LEU A 584 38.03 9.57 39.51
CA LEU A 584 37.71 9.61 40.94
C LEU A 584 37.25 8.25 41.46
N ASP A 585 36.41 7.53 40.70
CA ASP A 585 35.95 6.20 41.07
C ASP A 585 37.11 5.19 41.10
N LEU A 586 37.96 5.20 40.06
CA LEU A 586 39.13 4.33 39.97
C LEU A 586 40.13 4.59 41.12
N LEU A 587 40.39 5.86 41.44
CA LEU A 587 41.25 6.25 42.56
C LEU A 587 40.65 5.82 43.91
N GLY A 588 39.32 5.93 44.06
CA GLY A 588 38.61 5.44 45.24
C GLY A 588 38.71 3.92 45.45
N GLN A 589 38.85 3.15 44.37
CA GLN A 589 39.08 1.71 44.45
C GLN A 589 40.54 1.37 44.82
N LYS A 590 41.52 2.13 44.32
CA LYS A 590 42.96 1.79 44.45
C LYS A 590 43.69 2.38 45.65
N LEU A 591 43.27 3.53 46.17
CA LEU A 591 43.97 4.25 47.25
C LEU A 591 43.69 3.68 48.65
N SER A 592 44.63 3.96 49.57
CA SER A 592 44.47 3.71 51.01
C SER A 592 43.46 4.70 51.62
N ASP A 593 42.82 4.34 52.73
CA ASP A 593 41.79 5.19 53.35
C ASP A 593 42.33 6.57 53.83
N ALA A 594 43.63 6.64 54.17
CA ALA A 594 44.27 7.89 54.60
C ALA A 594 44.47 8.86 53.43
N ASP A 595 45.00 8.36 52.31
CA ASP A 595 45.28 9.16 51.10
C ASP A 595 43.98 9.56 50.37
N LEU A 596 42.96 8.72 50.46
CA LEU A 596 41.65 9.00 49.90
C LEU A 596 40.94 10.11 50.68
N LYS A 597 41.11 10.17 52.00
CA LYS A 597 40.56 11.24 52.84
C LYS A 597 41.22 12.58 52.55
N THR A 598 42.55 12.62 52.38
CA THR A 598 43.27 13.86 52.02
C THR A 598 42.84 14.38 50.64
N LEU A 599 42.83 13.51 49.63
CA LEU A 599 42.37 13.84 48.28
C LEU A 599 40.90 14.32 48.28
N GLY A 600 40.01 13.62 49.00
CA GLY A 600 38.61 14.03 49.12
C GLY A 600 38.44 15.40 49.77
N THR A 601 39.20 15.72 50.83
CA THR A 601 39.18 17.06 51.45
C THR A 601 39.73 18.15 50.54
N GLN A 602 40.76 17.88 49.73
CA GLN A 602 41.27 18.82 48.72
C GLN A 602 40.22 19.11 47.64
N VAL A 603 39.56 18.08 47.11
CA VAL A 603 38.47 18.24 46.13
C VAL A 603 37.31 19.05 46.70
N VAL A 604 36.91 18.81 47.96
CA VAL A 604 35.87 19.59 48.63
C VAL A 604 36.29 21.05 48.84
N THR A 605 37.56 21.30 49.18
CA THR A 605 38.09 22.67 49.39
C THR A 605 38.08 23.46 48.09
N ILE A 606 38.54 22.84 46.99
CA ILE A 606 38.50 23.46 45.66
C ILE A 606 37.05 23.68 45.21
N ALA A 607 36.16 22.72 45.45
CA ALA A 607 34.74 22.83 45.10
C ALA A 607 34.00 23.92 45.90
N LYS A 608 34.36 24.13 47.18
CA LYS A 608 33.79 25.19 48.04
C LYS A 608 34.34 26.59 47.72
N SER A 609 35.51 26.70 47.06
CA SER A 609 36.10 27.98 46.68
C SER A 609 35.26 28.82 45.71
N GLY A 610 34.33 28.19 44.98
CA GLY A 610 33.39 28.86 44.07
C GLY A 610 34.03 29.55 42.86
N ALA A 611 35.34 29.36 42.62
CA ALA A 611 36.04 29.94 41.49
C ALA A 611 35.56 29.32 40.16
N ALA A 612 35.48 30.12 39.09
CA ALA A 612 35.06 29.66 37.76
C ALA A 612 35.95 28.52 37.20
N ASP A 613 37.23 28.47 37.61
CA ASP A 613 38.21 27.48 37.19
C ASP A 613 38.22 26.21 38.07
N ALA A 614 37.41 26.14 39.12
CA ALA A 614 37.39 25.02 40.07
C ALA A 614 37.15 23.64 39.39
N PRO A 615 36.24 23.48 38.40
CA PRO A 615 36.06 22.19 37.73
C PRO A 615 37.30 21.74 36.92
N ALA A 616 38.04 22.69 36.34
CA ALA A 616 39.24 22.41 35.57
C ALA A 616 40.43 22.04 36.48
N GLN A 617 40.54 22.70 37.63
CA GLN A 617 41.53 22.36 38.66
C GLN A 617 41.29 20.97 39.25
N ILE A 618 40.03 20.62 39.53
CA ILE A 618 39.65 19.27 39.98
C ILE A 618 39.99 18.22 38.92
N ALA A 619 39.66 18.48 37.65
CA ALA A 619 40.00 17.57 36.55
C ALA A 619 41.51 17.36 36.41
N LYS A 620 42.32 18.42 36.59
CA LYS A 620 43.78 18.35 36.55
C LYS A 620 44.34 17.53 37.72
N LEU A 621 43.81 17.73 38.93
CA LEU A 621 44.22 17.00 40.13
C LEU A 621 43.91 15.50 40.00
N LEU A 622 42.71 15.15 39.55
CA LEU A 622 42.26 13.75 39.42
C LEU A 622 42.97 13.00 38.27
N ARG A 623 43.34 13.71 37.20
CA ARG A 623 44.06 13.13 36.06
C ARG A 623 45.58 13.05 36.25
N ALA A 624 46.15 13.82 37.20
CA ALA A 624 47.58 13.81 37.50
C ALA A 624 48.06 12.56 38.26
N GLY A 625 47.15 11.78 38.85
CA GLY A 625 47.49 10.56 39.59
C GLY A 625 48.23 10.82 40.93
N PRO A 626 48.37 9.80 41.79
CA PRO A 626 48.80 9.97 43.18
C PRO A 626 50.28 10.37 43.37
N GLU A 627 51.11 10.43 42.34
CA GLU A 627 52.52 10.85 42.48
C GLU A 627 52.70 12.36 42.73
N VAL A 628 51.71 13.20 42.39
CA VAL A 628 51.84 14.67 42.50
C VAL A 628 51.24 15.24 43.79
N ALA A 629 50.34 14.50 44.46
CA ALA A 629 49.69 14.96 45.70
C ALA A 629 50.66 15.08 46.90
N ASN A 630 51.84 14.46 46.83
CA ASN A 630 52.87 14.53 47.87
C ASN A 630 53.82 15.74 47.75
N LEU A 631 53.67 16.61 46.73
CA LEU A 631 54.61 17.71 46.47
C LEU A 631 54.16 19.11 46.90
N GLU A 632 52.93 19.30 47.43
CA GLU A 632 52.46 20.63 47.89
C GLU A 632 52.08 20.64 49.38
N LEU A 633 52.91 20.01 50.21
CA LEU A 633 52.85 20.11 51.68
C LEU A 633 54.07 20.85 52.25
N THR A 634 54.58 21.89 51.57
CA THR A 634 55.42 22.95 52.17
C THR A 634 55.52 24.15 51.24
N SER A 635 54.66 25.15 51.45
CA SER A 635 54.98 26.59 51.39
C SER A 635 53.77 27.41 51.82
#